data_AF-A0A8T1L4M7-F1
#
_entry.id   AF-A0A8T1L4M7-F1
#
_cell.length_a   1.000
_cell.length_b   1.000
_cell.length_c   1.000
_cell.angle_alpha   90.00
_cell.angle_beta   90.00
_cell.angle_gamma   90.00
#
_symmetry.space_group_name_H-M   'P 1'
#
loop_
_entity.id
_entity.type
_entity.pdbx_description
1 polymer ?
#
loop_
_entity_poly.entity_id
_entity_poly.type
_entity_poly.pdbx_seq_one_letter_code
_entity_poly.pdbx_strand_id
1 'polypeptide(L)'
;MPPYREVLDARKGRCAVASVALHAGSCVLRTSSVCAVSFASCGWCFASQVALQRCTGCRKARYCSRKCQQHDWSQHRRECRAWNSIPAANTSPTLLLVSRLAFKLFLGSEGDQEEKNRVLKLRHHLEDHTELKRQQFNAMTQLVLLLLSRYKGDKQEQIPSFEKLQNNLEAKILKLFGRVNCNAFSIANDVTNEAVGIGLFPEGALFNHDCDPNCVVSFKGREMKVHVVKDVEVGQELTVSYIELLQSTKKRRMELKDSYFFDCQCTRCLAAMKEETTNDWYLDGLECSNKECLDGVVVLDDVDHAVCKICGQVEDVSTNVGNCDG
;
A
#
# COMPACT_ATOMS: atom_id res chain seq x y z
N MET A 1 21.50 15.06 5.32
CA MET A 1 20.71 14.25 6.27
C MET A 1 19.23 14.55 6.04
N PRO A 2 18.33 13.58 6.21
CA PRO A 2 16.89 13.86 6.13
C PRO A 2 16.50 14.94 7.15
N PRO A 3 15.52 15.83 6.84
CA PRO A 3 15.06 16.87 7.75
C PRO A 3 14.12 16.34 8.85
N TYR A 4 14.25 15.04 9.15
CA TYR A 4 13.49 14.33 10.17
C TYR A 4 14.36 13.22 10.78
N ARG A 5 13.94 12.70 11.94
CA ARG A 5 14.55 11.57 12.64
C ARG A 5 13.51 10.50 12.98
N GLU A 6 13.95 9.24 13.07
CA GLU A 6 13.13 8.15 13.59
C GLU A 6 13.01 8.30 15.12
N VAL A 7 11.78 8.30 15.64
CA VAL A 7 11.47 8.29 17.08
C VAL A 7 10.57 7.09 17.38
N LEU A 8 10.76 6.45 18.54
CA LEU A 8 9.88 5.36 19.00
C LEU A 8 8.80 5.93 19.92
N ASP A 9 7.55 5.90 19.46
CA ASP A 9 6.35 6.21 20.21
C ASP A 9 5.75 4.92 20.82
N ALA A 10 5.29 5.00 22.07
CA ALA A 10 4.77 3.83 22.79
C ALA A 10 3.48 3.24 22.18
N ARG A 11 2.69 4.05 21.46
CA ARG A 11 1.42 3.65 20.85
C ARG A 11 1.55 3.39 19.35
N LYS A 12 2.28 4.23 18.64
CA LYS A 12 2.40 4.19 17.16
C LYS A 12 3.62 3.38 16.69
N GLY A 13 4.56 3.07 17.57
CA GLY A 13 5.83 2.47 17.18
C GLY A 13 6.76 3.50 16.55
N ARG A 14 7.41 3.15 15.44
CA ARG A 14 8.40 4.04 14.81
C ARG A 14 7.69 5.17 14.06
N CYS A 15 8.18 6.39 14.24
CA CYS A 15 7.59 7.61 13.68
C CYS A 15 8.68 8.46 13.01
N ALA A 16 8.34 9.13 11.91
CA ALA A 16 9.16 10.20 11.34
C ALA A 16 8.83 11.52 12.03
N VAL A 17 9.80 12.14 12.71
CA VAL A 17 9.59 13.40 13.45
C VAL A 17 10.51 14.49 12.91
N ALA A 18 9.96 15.65 12.58
CA ALA A 18 10.69 16.79 12.02
C ALA A 18 11.86 17.19 12.94
N SER A 19 13.07 17.31 12.38
CA SER A 19 14.27 17.76 13.10
C SER A 19 14.56 19.24 12.88
N VAL A 20 13.88 19.86 11.92
CA VAL A 20 13.93 21.29 11.56
C VAL A 20 12.51 21.76 11.25
N ALA A 21 12.26 23.07 11.29
CA ALA A 21 11.01 23.62 10.78
C ALA A 21 10.93 23.41 9.25
N LEU A 22 9.75 23.07 8.75
CA LEU A 22 9.51 22.74 7.35
C LEU A 22 8.32 23.54 6.82
N HIS A 23 8.46 24.12 5.64
CA HIS A 23 7.38 24.85 4.99
C HIS A 23 6.64 23.98 3.99
N ALA A 24 5.36 24.27 3.76
CA ALA A 24 4.58 23.67 2.68
C ALA A 24 5.33 23.73 1.33
N GLY A 25 5.33 22.61 0.60
CA GLY A 25 6.08 22.41 -0.63
C GLY A 25 7.46 21.77 -0.45
N SER A 26 8.00 21.71 0.77
CA SER A 26 9.31 21.11 1.06
C SER A 26 9.30 19.60 0.75
N CYS A 27 10.29 19.12 -0.01
CA CYS A 27 10.49 17.69 -0.26
C CYS A 27 11.38 17.09 0.84
N VAL A 28 10.81 16.21 1.67
CA VAL A 28 11.50 15.68 2.86
C VAL A 28 12.10 14.30 2.64
N LEU A 29 11.57 13.54 1.68
CA LEU A 29 12.10 12.22 1.30
C LEU A 29 12.08 12.07 -0.22
N ARG A 30 13.17 11.51 -0.76
CA ARG A 30 13.24 10.90 -2.09
C ARG A 30 13.86 9.53 -1.95
N THR A 31 13.16 8.49 -2.39
CA THR A 31 13.66 7.12 -2.33
C THR A 31 13.20 6.32 -3.54
N SER A 32 13.96 5.30 -3.90
CA SER A 32 13.61 4.37 -4.97
C SER A 32 13.02 3.09 -4.39
N SER A 33 12.14 2.42 -5.14
CA SER A 33 11.59 1.13 -4.73
C SER A 33 12.69 0.08 -4.58
N VAL A 34 12.66 -0.72 -3.51
CA VAL A 34 13.50 -1.93 -3.41
C VAL A 34 13.13 -2.91 -4.54
N CYS A 35 11.83 -3.15 -4.66
CA CYS A 35 11.20 -3.86 -5.76
C CYS A 35 9.89 -3.14 -6.08
N ALA A 36 9.56 -3.10 -7.36
CA ALA A 36 8.25 -2.68 -7.82
C ALA A 36 7.84 -3.55 -9.01
N VAL A 37 6.53 -3.77 -9.14
CA VAL A 37 5.94 -4.62 -10.17
C VAL A 37 4.67 -3.98 -10.70
N SER A 38 4.35 -4.28 -11.95
CA SER A 38 3.06 -3.96 -12.55
C SER A 38 2.47 -5.20 -13.20
N PHE A 39 1.15 -5.35 -13.10
CA PHE A 39 0.42 -6.45 -13.68
C PHE A 39 -0.15 -6.09 -15.08
N ALA A 40 -0.54 -4.84 -15.29
CA ALA A 40 -1.24 -4.37 -16.48
C ALA A 40 -0.41 -3.42 -17.37
N SER A 41 0.61 -2.77 -16.82
CA SER A 41 1.42 -1.75 -17.51
C SER A 41 2.81 -2.27 -17.86
N CYS A 42 3.64 -1.42 -18.47
CA CYS A 42 5.05 -1.76 -18.67
C CYS A 42 5.73 -2.10 -17.34
N GLY A 43 6.37 -3.28 -17.30
CA GLY A 43 7.05 -3.79 -16.11
C GLY A 43 8.22 -2.94 -15.64
N TRP A 44 8.74 -2.01 -16.45
CA TRP A 44 9.79 -1.07 -16.04
C TRP A 44 9.27 0.35 -15.74
N CYS A 45 8.75 1.04 -16.75
CA CYS A 45 8.36 2.46 -16.64
C CYS A 45 6.91 2.70 -16.22
N PHE A 46 6.11 1.64 -16.04
CA PHE A 46 4.69 1.71 -15.70
C PHE A 46 3.77 2.43 -16.69
N ALA A 47 4.26 2.75 -17.89
CA ALA A 47 3.40 3.25 -18.96
C ALA A 47 2.24 2.28 -19.22
N SER A 48 1.02 2.77 -19.03
CA SER A 48 -0.25 2.15 -19.43
C SER A 48 -0.66 2.68 -20.82
N GLN A 49 -1.71 2.10 -21.42
CA GLN A 49 -2.29 2.58 -22.69
C GLN A 49 -1.34 2.59 -23.90
N VAL A 50 -0.31 1.76 -23.89
CA VAL A 50 0.62 1.55 -25.01
C VAL A 50 0.67 0.07 -25.38
N ALA A 51 1.03 -0.25 -26.62
CA ALA A 51 1.24 -1.64 -27.01
C ALA A 51 2.42 -2.25 -26.22
N LEU A 52 2.15 -3.34 -25.49
CA LEU A 52 3.16 -4.02 -24.68
C LEU A 52 3.57 -5.35 -25.29
N GLN A 53 4.88 -5.59 -25.31
CA GLN A 53 5.49 -6.84 -25.74
C GLN A 53 5.71 -7.76 -24.54
N ARG A 54 5.27 -9.02 -24.66
CA ARG A 54 5.51 -10.03 -23.61
C ARG A 54 6.97 -10.47 -23.64
N CYS A 55 7.55 -10.67 -22.46
CA CYS A 55 8.85 -11.33 -22.33
C CYS A 55 8.79 -12.72 -22.96
N THR A 56 9.69 -13.02 -23.89
CA THR A 56 9.71 -14.31 -24.60
C THR A 56 10.07 -15.49 -23.69
N GLY A 57 10.80 -15.24 -22.60
CA GLY A 57 11.23 -16.26 -21.64
C GLY A 57 10.12 -16.72 -20.68
N CYS A 58 9.35 -15.78 -20.11
CA CYS A 58 8.35 -16.06 -19.08
C CYS A 58 6.90 -15.90 -19.54
N ARG A 59 6.68 -15.12 -20.61
CA ARG A 59 5.36 -14.66 -21.11
C ARG A 59 4.48 -13.91 -20.08
N LYS A 60 4.96 -13.67 -18.86
CA LYS A 60 4.26 -12.91 -17.81
C LYS A 60 4.53 -11.41 -17.87
N ALA A 61 5.81 -11.03 -17.79
CA ALA A 61 6.23 -9.64 -17.82
C ALA A 61 5.97 -9.02 -19.20
N ARG A 62 5.66 -7.72 -19.20
CA ARG A 62 5.28 -6.95 -20.39
C ARG A 62 6.08 -5.66 -20.46
N TYR A 63 6.51 -5.23 -21.64
CA TYR A 63 7.32 -4.03 -21.80
C TYR A 63 6.90 -3.21 -23.02
N CYS A 64 6.93 -1.88 -22.91
CA CYS A 64 6.67 -1.00 -24.06
C CYS A 64 7.85 -0.95 -25.05
N SER A 65 9.05 -1.35 -24.63
CA SER A 65 10.26 -1.32 -25.46
C SER A 65 11.33 -2.30 -24.98
N ARG A 66 12.24 -2.66 -25.88
CA ARG A 66 13.45 -3.45 -25.55
C ARG A 66 14.32 -2.75 -24.49
N LYS A 67 14.36 -1.41 -24.51
CA LYS A 67 15.06 -0.61 -23.50
C LYS A 67 14.48 -0.82 -22.10
N CYS A 68 13.15 -0.79 -21.97
CA CYS A 68 12.48 -1.10 -20.70
C CYS A 68 12.74 -2.53 -20.23
N GLN A 69 12.73 -3.51 -21.14
CA GLN A 69 13.08 -4.90 -20.79
C GLN A 69 14.52 -5.01 -20.28
N GLN A 70 15.48 -4.33 -20.91
CA GLN A 70 16.89 -4.32 -20.50
C GLN A 70 17.07 -3.68 -19.11
N HIS A 71 16.36 -2.58 -18.82
CA HIS A 71 16.43 -1.96 -17.51
C HIS A 71 15.85 -2.83 -16.39
N ASP A 72 14.74 -3.54 -16.63
CA ASP A 72 14.16 -4.46 -15.64
C ASP A 72 14.96 -5.77 -15.48
N TRP A 73 15.85 -6.08 -16.42
CA TRP A 73 16.54 -7.37 -16.49
C TRP A 73 17.36 -7.69 -15.25
N SER A 74 17.93 -6.68 -14.57
CA SER A 74 18.69 -6.88 -13.33
C SER A 74 17.88 -7.56 -12.23
N GLN A 75 16.58 -7.29 -12.16
CA GLN A 75 15.65 -7.91 -11.22
C GLN A 75 14.93 -9.10 -11.86
N HIS A 76 14.43 -8.94 -13.09
CA HIS A 76 13.59 -9.93 -13.76
C HIS A 76 14.33 -11.22 -14.13
N ARG A 77 15.63 -11.17 -14.46
CA ARG A 77 16.36 -12.33 -15.00
C ARG A 77 16.29 -13.56 -14.09
N ARG A 78 16.35 -13.35 -12.78
CA ARG A 78 16.37 -14.42 -11.77
C ARG A 78 15.01 -15.13 -11.66
N GLU A 79 13.93 -14.36 -11.73
CA GLU A 79 12.56 -14.88 -11.64
C GLU A 79 12.00 -15.35 -13.01
N CYS A 80 12.54 -14.86 -14.13
CA CYS A 80 11.94 -14.95 -15.46
C CYS A 80 11.48 -16.37 -15.80
N ARG A 81 12.40 -17.34 -15.92
CA ARG A 81 12.02 -18.70 -16.34
C ARG A 81 11.22 -19.46 -15.29
N ALA A 82 11.38 -19.12 -14.00
CA ALA A 82 10.64 -19.76 -12.91
C ALA A 82 9.12 -19.52 -13.04
N TRP A 83 8.73 -18.33 -13.51
CA TRP A 83 7.33 -17.97 -13.74
C TRP A 83 6.58 -18.86 -14.75
N ASN A 84 7.28 -19.65 -15.57
CA ASN A 84 6.65 -20.65 -16.44
C ASN A 84 5.96 -21.77 -15.66
N SER A 85 6.37 -22.00 -14.41
CA SER A 85 5.77 -23.02 -13.54
C SER A 85 4.45 -22.58 -12.89
N ILE A 86 4.06 -21.31 -13.00
CA ILE A 86 2.87 -20.76 -12.35
C ILE A 86 1.83 -20.35 -13.40
N PRO A 87 0.58 -20.87 -13.35
CA PRO A 87 -0.50 -20.44 -14.22
C PRO A 87 -0.81 -18.94 -14.09
N ALA A 88 -1.34 -18.33 -15.14
CA ALA A 88 -1.67 -16.89 -15.11
C ALA A 88 -2.76 -16.56 -14.07
N ALA A 89 -3.73 -17.46 -13.88
CA ALA A 89 -4.82 -17.31 -12.92
C ALA A 89 -4.34 -17.20 -11.46
N ASN A 90 -3.16 -17.74 -11.15
CA ASN A 90 -2.58 -17.71 -9.80
C ASN A 90 -1.65 -16.52 -9.60
N THR A 91 -1.53 -15.62 -10.59
CA THR A 91 -0.64 -14.47 -10.52
C THR A 91 -1.38 -13.26 -9.96
N SER A 92 -0.97 -12.77 -8.80
CA SER A 92 -1.46 -11.52 -8.21
C SER A 92 -0.33 -10.48 -8.10
N PRO A 93 -0.64 -9.18 -8.01
CA PRO A 93 0.38 -8.14 -7.76
C PRO A 93 1.23 -8.46 -6.51
N THR A 94 0.58 -8.88 -5.41
CA THR A 94 1.26 -9.26 -4.17
C THR A 94 2.21 -10.42 -4.36
N LEU A 95 1.78 -11.50 -5.06
CA LEU A 95 2.66 -12.63 -5.34
C LEU A 95 3.86 -12.19 -6.18
N LEU A 96 3.65 -11.39 -7.24
CA LEU A 96 4.73 -10.86 -8.07
C LEU A 96 5.76 -10.07 -7.24
N LEU A 97 5.29 -9.15 -6.39
CA LEU A 97 6.17 -8.33 -5.57
C LEU A 97 6.94 -9.16 -4.54
N VAL A 98 6.26 -10.07 -3.83
CA VAL A 98 6.90 -10.93 -2.82
C VAL A 98 7.88 -11.91 -3.47
N SER A 99 7.56 -12.49 -4.62
CA SER A 99 8.50 -13.32 -5.38
C SER A 99 9.75 -12.53 -5.74
N ARG A 100 9.59 -11.33 -6.34
CA ARG A 100 10.72 -10.49 -6.73
C ARG A 100 11.59 -10.10 -5.54
N LEU A 101 10.97 -9.75 -4.41
CA LEU A 101 11.67 -9.50 -3.14
C LEU A 101 12.40 -10.76 -2.65
N ALA A 102 11.79 -11.94 -2.67
CA ALA A 102 12.43 -13.16 -2.23
C ALA A 102 13.67 -13.51 -3.06
N PHE A 103 13.58 -13.38 -4.39
CA PHE A 103 14.73 -13.53 -5.30
C PHE A 103 15.84 -12.52 -5.00
N LYS A 104 15.50 -11.26 -4.71
CA LYS A 104 16.48 -10.22 -4.40
C LYS A 104 17.13 -10.40 -3.02
N LEU A 105 16.35 -10.70 -1.98
CA LEU A 105 16.80 -10.72 -0.59
C LEU A 105 17.44 -12.03 -0.15
N PHE A 106 17.04 -13.15 -0.74
CA PHE A 106 17.50 -14.48 -0.34
C PHE A 106 18.42 -15.15 -1.35
N LEU A 107 18.43 -14.69 -2.61
CA LEU A 107 19.34 -15.16 -3.66
C LEU A 107 20.24 -14.03 -4.23
N GLY A 108 20.23 -12.85 -3.60
CA GLY A 108 21.08 -11.71 -3.95
C GLY A 108 22.50 -11.78 -3.40
N SER A 109 23.31 -10.79 -3.78
CA SER A 109 24.72 -10.68 -3.37
C SER A 109 24.86 -10.05 -1.99
N GLU A 110 26.02 -10.17 -1.32
CA GLU A 110 26.25 -9.63 0.03
C GLU A 110 26.05 -8.10 0.14
N GLY A 111 26.26 -7.34 -0.95
CA GLY A 111 25.98 -5.90 -1.00
C GLY A 111 24.51 -5.52 -0.74
N ASP A 112 23.59 -6.49 -0.84
CA ASP A 112 22.16 -6.30 -0.57
C ASP A 112 21.81 -6.35 0.93
N GLN A 113 22.79 -6.54 1.85
CA GLN A 113 22.50 -6.81 3.26
C GLN A 113 21.89 -5.62 4.02
N GLU A 114 22.30 -4.39 3.74
CA GLU A 114 21.70 -3.21 4.39
C GLU A 114 20.25 -3.01 3.96
N GLU A 115 19.98 -3.10 2.66
CA GLU A 115 18.63 -3.01 2.09
C GLU A 115 17.74 -4.15 2.61
N LYS A 116 18.29 -5.36 2.71
CA LYS A 116 17.62 -6.50 3.33
C LYS A 116 17.27 -6.22 4.79
N ASN A 117 18.17 -5.62 5.57
CA ASN A 117 17.87 -5.23 6.94
C ASN A 117 16.74 -4.18 7.00
N ARG A 118 16.74 -3.19 6.09
CA ARG A 118 15.65 -2.20 5.99
C ARG A 118 14.29 -2.86 5.73
N VAL A 119 14.22 -3.80 4.79
CA VAL A 119 12.99 -4.55 4.52
C VAL A 119 12.59 -5.44 5.70
N LEU A 120 13.52 -6.19 6.30
CA LEU A 120 13.20 -7.13 7.38
C LEU A 120 12.79 -6.43 8.69
N LYS A 121 13.17 -5.16 8.90
CA LYS A 121 12.72 -4.32 10.02
C LYS A 121 11.26 -3.84 9.87
N LEU A 122 10.67 -3.92 8.68
CA LEU A 122 9.26 -3.53 8.47
C LEU A 122 8.31 -4.41 9.27
N ARG A 123 7.24 -3.77 9.77
CA ARG A 123 6.19 -4.42 10.55
C ARG A 123 5.35 -5.32 9.65
N HIS A 124 4.95 -6.50 10.14
CA HIS A 124 4.26 -7.49 9.31
C HIS A 124 2.85 -7.88 9.78
N HIS A 125 2.49 -7.62 11.05
CA HIS A 125 1.15 -7.90 11.61
C HIS A 125 0.57 -9.28 11.24
N LEU A 126 1.42 -10.32 11.23
CA LEU A 126 0.98 -11.62 10.70
C LEU A 126 -0.01 -12.28 11.65
N GLU A 127 0.21 -12.07 12.93
CA GLU A 127 -0.58 -12.55 14.05
C GLU A 127 -1.94 -11.83 14.12
N ASP A 128 -2.01 -10.59 13.64
CA ASP A 128 -3.22 -9.75 13.68
C ASP A 128 -4.18 -10.02 12.50
N HIS A 129 -3.71 -10.63 11.43
CA HIS A 129 -4.53 -11.03 10.29
C HIS A 129 -5.55 -12.13 10.65
N THR A 130 -6.67 -12.19 9.92
CA THR A 130 -7.63 -13.30 10.04
C THR A 130 -7.01 -14.64 9.62
N GLU A 131 -7.57 -15.75 10.11
CA GLU A 131 -7.11 -17.09 9.73
C GLU A 131 -7.16 -17.31 8.22
N LEU A 132 -8.26 -16.90 7.57
CA LEU A 132 -8.41 -16.99 6.12
C LEU A 132 -7.29 -16.26 5.37
N LYS A 133 -6.95 -15.04 5.81
CA LYS A 133 -5.87 -14.26 5.20
C LYS A 133 -4.50 -14.92 5.40
N ARG A 134 -4.23 -15.49 6.58
CA ARG A 134 -3.01 -16.27 6.84
C ARG A 134 -2.92 -17.52 5.96
N GLN A 135 -4.03 -18.25 5.77
CA GLN A 135 -4.08 -19.39 4.86
C GLN A 135 -3.78 -18.99 3.41
N GLN A 136 -4.30 -17.85 2.94
CA GLN A 136 -3.96 -17.29 1.63
C GLN A 136 -2.46 -16.96 1.50
N PHE A 137 -1.86 -16.35 2.53
CA PHE A 137 -0.42 -16.09 2.55
C PHE A 137 0.42 -17.36 2.56
N ASN A 138 0.00 -18.40 3.29
CA ASN A 138 0.65 -19.71 3.27
C ASN A 138 0.60 -20.36 1.88
N ALA A 139 -0.57 -20.36 1.23
CA ALA A 139 -0.71 -20.89 -0.12
C ALA A 139 0.21 -20.15 -1.12
N MET A 140 0.25 -18.81 -1.06
CA MET A 140 1.17 -18.03 -1.91
C MET A 140 2.64 -18.26 -1.55
N THR A 141 2.97 -18.50 -0.27
CA THR A 141 4.34 -18.85 0.17
C THR A 141 4.83 -20.12 -0.51
N GLN A 142 3.98 -21.15 -0.63
CA GLN A 142 4.33 -22.38 -1.35
C GLN A 142 4.61 -22.11 -2.84
N LEU A 143 3.89 -21.19 -3.48
CA LEU A 143 4.17 -20.77 -4.85
C LEU A 143 5.52 -20.06 -4.98
N VAL A 144 5.89 -19.21 -4.03
CA VAL A 144 7.20 -18.55 -4.01
C VAL A 144 8.32 -19.57 -3.82
N LEU A 145 8.17 -20.53 -2.91
CA LEU A 145 9.14 -21.62 -2.72
C LEU A 145 9.30 -22.47 -3.99
N LEU A 146 8.19 -22.76 -4.68
CA LEU A 146 8.23 -23.41 -5.99
C LEU A 146 9.03 -22.57 -6.99
N LEU A 147 8.77 -21.26 -7.11
CA LEU A 147 9.53 -20.37 -8.00
C LEU A 147 11.04 -20.38 -7.68
N LEU A 148 11.41 -20.28 -6.40
CA LEU A 148 12.81 -20.28 -5.96
C LEU A 148 13.50 -21.62 -6.28
N SER A 149 12.83 -22.76 -6.07
CA SER A 149 13.39 -24.09 -6.39
C SER A 149 13.57 -24.33 -7.90
N ARG A 150 12.83 -23.62 -8.75
CA ARG A 150 12.95 -23.70 -10.21
C ARG A 150 14.02 -22.76 -10.78
N TYR A 151 14.62 -21.92 -9.96
CA TYR A 151 15.72 -21.09 -10.39
C TYR A 151 16.94 -21.95 -10.69
N LYS A 152 17.34 -21.98 -11.95
CA LYS A 152 18.61 -22.51 -12.39
C LYS A 152 19.51 -21.29 -12.59
N GLY A 153 20.38 -21.01 -11.62
CA GLY A 153 21.36 -19.92 -11.73
C GLY A 153 22.22 -20.06 -12.99
N ASP A 154 22.82 -18.96 -13.44
CA ASP A 154 23.89 -19.05 -14.43
C ASP A 154 25.04 -19.88 -13.86
N LYS A 155 25.78 -20.61 -14.70
CA LYS A 155 26.87 -21.54 -14.30
C LYS A 155 27.96 -20.92 -13.39
N GLN A 156 27.96 -19.60 -13.20
CA GLN A 156 28.88 -18.83 -12.35
C GLN A 156 28.27 -18.33 -11.03
N GLU A 157 26.94 -18.30 -10.86
CA GLU A 157 26.29 -17.96 -9.59
C GLU A 157 25.95 -19.28 -8.86
N GLN A 158 26.93 -19.85 -8.14
CA GLN A 158 26.67 -20.98 -7.23
C GLN A 158 25.82 -20.49 -6.05
N ILE A 159 24.53 -20.77 -6.11
CA ILE A 159 23.63 -20.63 -4.97
C ILE A 159 23.88 -21.83 -4.05
N PRO A 160 23.84 -21.66 -2.72
CA PRO A 160 23.78 -22.79 -1.79
C PRO A 160 22.70 -23.78 -2.23
N SER A 161 22.94 -25.09 -2.10
CA SER A 161 21.93 -26.11 -2.38
C SER A 161 20.62 -25.75 -1.66
N PHE A 162 19.46 -26.05 -2.26
CA PHE A 162 18.15 -25.78 -1.67
C PHE A 162 18.03 -26.31 -0.22
N GLU A 163 18.72 -27.43 0.07
CA GLU A 163 18.88 -28.00 1.42
C GLU A 163 19.65 -27.08 2.41
N LYS A 164 20.69 -26.35 1.98
CA LYS A 164 21.40 -25.36 2.82
C LYS A 164 20.58 -24.09 3.07
N LEU A 165 19.61 -23.80 2.20
CA LEU A 165 18.64 -22.71 2.37
C LEU A 165 17.57 -23.05 3.43
N GLN A 166 17.50 -24.31 3.85
CA GLN A 166 16.40 -24.87 4.61
C GLN A 166 16.73 -24.95 6.10
N ASN A 167 16.47 -23.84 6.78
CA ASN A 167 15.63 -23.78 7.99
C ASN A 167 15.18 -22.30 8.13
N ASN A 168 13.88 -22.06 8.32
CA ASN A 168 13.27 -20.71 8.46
C ASN A 168 13.08 -19.88 7.16
N LEU A 169 13.30 -20.41 5.94
CA LEU A 169 13.00 -19.65 4.71
C LEU A 169 11.49 -19.46 4.48
N GLU A 170 10.71 -20.51 4.66
CA GLU A 170 9.25 -20.45 4.54
C GLU A 170 8.66 -19.38 5.47
N ALA A 171 9.02 -19.41 6.76
CA ALA A 171 8.58 -18.42 7.73
C ALA A 171 9.09 -17.00 7.39
N LYS A 172 10.29 -16.84 6.82
CA LYS A 172 10.77 -15.55 6.30
C LYS A 172 9.91 -15.04 5.14
N ILE A 173 9.55 -15.89 4.18
CA ILE A 173 8.69 -15.54 3.04
C ILE A 173 7.26 -15.23 3.50
N LEU A 174 6.71 -16.02 4.43
CA LEU A 174 5.40 -15.77 5.03
C LEU A 174 5.37 -14.39 5.69
N LYS A 175 6.41 -14.05 6.46
CA LYS A 175 6.55 -12.70 7.03
C LYS A 175 6.73 -11.62 5.95
N LEU A 176 7.31 -11.91 4.78
CA LEU A 176 7.35 -10.95 3.67
C LEU A 176 5.96 -10.61 3.15
N PHE A 177 5.02 -11.56 3.11
CA PHE A 177 3.62 -11.27 2.74
C PHE A 177 2.99 -10.26 3.70
N GLY A 178 3.14 -10.46 5.01
CA GLY A 178 2.65 -9.50 6.01
C GLY A 178 3.30 -8.12 5.86
N ARG A 179 4.62 -8.07 5.61
CA ARG A 179 5.34 -6.80 5.36
C ARG A 179 4.82 -6.10 4.11
N VAL A 180 4.67 -6.82 3.00
CA VAL A 180 4.14 -6.24 1.76
C VAL A 180 2.71 -5.75 1.97
N ASN A 181 1.86 -6.52 2.67
CA ASN A 181 0.48 -6.10 2.93
C ASN A 181 0.39 -4.79 3.72
N CYS A 182 1.27 -4.57 4.70
CA CYS A 182 1.22 -3.39 5.57
C CYS A 182 2.05 -2.19 5.08
N ASN A 183 3.02 -2.40 4.18
CA ASN A 183 4.04 -1.37 3.87
C ASN A 183 4.26 -1.15 2.36
N ALA A 184 3.64 -1.94 1.48
CA ALA A 184 3.72 -1.67 0.06
C ALA A 184 2.81 -0.51 -0.32
N PHE A 185 3.26 0.29 -1.28
CA PHE A 185 2.54 1.43 -1.80
C PHE A 185 1.98 1.12 -3.17
N SER A 186 0.75 1.56 -3.41
CA SER A 186 0.22 1.69 -4.77
C SER A 186 0.98 2.82 -5.47
N ILE A 187 1.68 2.49 -6.56
CA ILE A 187 2.40 3.47 -7.37
C ILE A 187 1.40 4.10 -8.32
N ALA A 188 1.17 5.40 -8.16
CA ALA A 188 0.29 6.18 -9.03
C ALA A 188 1.06 6.75 -10.24
N ASN A 189 0.36 6.91 -11.36
CA ASN A 189 0.82 7.67 -12.51
C ASN A 189 0.96 9.16 -12.14
N ASP A 190 2.03 9.82 -12.59
CA ASP A 190 2.34 11.21 -12.24
C ASP A 190 1.48 12.26 -12.96
N VAL A 191 0.63 11.82 -13.90
CA VAL A 191 -0.31 12.67 -14.66
C VAL A 191 -1.75 12.32 -14.32
N THR A 192 -2.14 11.04 -14.37
CA THR A 192 -3.54 10.61 -14.20
C THR A 192 -3.91 10.26 -12.76
N ASN A 193 -2.94 10.12 -11.87
CA ASN A 193 -3.11 9.61 -10.50
C ASN A 193 -3.66 8.18 -10.40
N GLU A 194 -3.79 7.46 -11.53
CA GLU A 194 -4.24 6.07 -11.55
C GLU A 194 -3.17 5.13 -10.99
N ALA A 195 -3.59 4.08 -10.28
CA ALA A 195 -2.70 3.03 -9.81
C ALA A 195 -2.13 2.21 -10.97
N VAL A 196 -0.80 2.24 -11.15
CA VAL A 196 -0.09 1.57 -12.26
C VAL A 196 0.79 0.39 -11.81
N GLY A 197 1.00 0.24 -10.50
CA GLY A 197 1.80 -0.84 -9.94
C GLY A 197 1.82 -0.83 -8.41
N ILE A 198 2.57 -1.75 -7.83
CA ILE A 198 2.86 -1.75 -6.39
C ILE A 198 4.36 -1.83 -6.16
N GLY A 199 4.85 -1.19 -5.10
CA GLY A 199 6.27 -1.20 -4.75
C GLY A 199 6.51 -1.10 -3.26
N LEU A 200 7.68 -1.57 -2.83
CA LEU A 200 8.10 -1.50 -1.43
C LEU A 200 9.17 -0.41 -1.25
N PHE A 201 8.89 0.54 -0.36
CA PHE A 201 9.73 1.72 -0.08
C PHE A 201 9.97 1.82 1.43
N PRO A 202 10.98 1.12 1.98
CA PRO A 202 11.16 1.03 3.44
C PRO A 202 11.29 2.37 4.15
N GLU A 203 11.90 3.38 3.52
CA GLU A 203 12.04 4.72 4.08
C GLU A 203 10.71 5.49 4.08
N GLY A 204 9.86 5.26 3.07
CA GLY A 204 8.51 5.84 2.99
C GLY A 204 7.54 5.21 3.99
N ALA A 205 7.69 3.91 4.27
CA ALA A 205 6.88 3.18 5.25
C ALA A 205 7.11 3.61 6.71
N LEU A 206 8.00 4.57 6.98
CA LEU A 206 8.20 5.16 8.30
C LEU A 206 7.16 6.26 8.63
N PHE A 207 6.55 6.87 7.62
CA PHE A 207 5.59 7.95 7.80
C PHE A 207 4.24 7.37 8.20
N ASN A 208 3.80 7.64 9.43
CA ASN A 208 2.56 7.11 9.95
C ASN A 208 1.32 7.76 9.33
N HIS A 209 0.18 7.14 9.57
CA HIS A 209 -1.11 7.64 9.12
C HIS A 209 -1.62 8.83 9.94
N ASP A 210 -2.22 9.80 9.26
CA ASP A 210 -3.22 10.72 9.82
C ASP A 210 -4.35 10.96 8.81
N CYS A 211 -5.60 11.15 9.27
CA CYS A 211 -6.73 11.49 8.40
C CYS A 211 -6.76 12.99 8.01
N ASP A 212 -5.88 13.79 8.61
CA ASP A 212 -5.58 15.17 8.25
C ASP A 212 -4.06 15.39 8.12
N PRO A 213 -3.40 14.70 7.15
CA PRO A 213 -1.93 14.61 7.12
C PRO A 213 -1.26 15.96 6.82
N ASN A 214 0.00 16.09 7.23
CA ASN A 214 0.85 17.23 6.90
C ASN A 214 1.83 16.93 5.74
N CYS A 215 1.86 15.70 5.24
CA CYS A 215 2.64 15.30 4.08
C CYS A 215 1.80 14.52 3.06
N VAL A 216 2.23 14.58 1.79
CA VAL A 216 1.66 13.82 0.67
C VAL A 216 2.74 13.01 -0.03
N VAL A 217 2.38 11.79 -0.46
CA VAL A 217 3.24 10.91 -1.27
C VAL A 217 2.95 11.15 -2.74
N SER A 218 3.99 11.21 -3.56
CA SER A 218 3.89 11.28 -5.02
C SER A 218 4.94 10.37 -5.64
N PHE A 219 4.68 9.94 -6.87
CA PHE A 219 5.57 9.04 -7.60
C PHE A 219 6.03 9.68 -8.89
N LYS A 220 7.28 9.41 -9.28
CA LYS A 220 7.77 9.60 -10.64
C LYS A 220 8.36 8.27 -11.12
N GLY A 221 7.50 7.45 -11.73
CA GLY A 221 7.84 6.06 -12.04
C GLY A 221 8.12 5.25 -10.78
N ARG A 222 9.39 4.88 -10.56
CA ARG A 222 9.84 4.06 -9.41
C ARG A 222 10.45 4.88 -8.26
N GLU A 223 10.51 6.20 -8.42
CA GLU A 223 10.94 7.12 -7.36
C GLU A 223 9.70 7.59 -6.59
N MET A 224 9.73 7.41 -5.27
CA MET A 224 8.78 7.99 -4.33
C MET A 224 9.33 9.32 -3.81
N LYS A 225 8.45 10.31 -3.68
CA LYS A 225 8.72 11.57 -2.98
C LYS A 225 7.67 11.83 -1.92
N VAL A 226 8.10 12.36 -0.78
CA VAL A 226 7.21 12.87 0.26
C VAL A 226 7.38 14.39 0.32
N HIS A 227 6.28 15.11 0.15
CA HIS A 227 6.24 16.57 0.22
C HIS A 227 5.37 17.03 1.40
N VAL A 228 5.80 18.08 2.06
CA VAL A 228 5.05 18.75 3.11
C VAL A 228 3.93 19.57 2.46
N VAL A 229 2.71 19.50 3.00
CA VAL A 229 1.53 20.22 2.50
C VAL A 229 1.00 21.28 3.48
N LYS A 230 1.51 21.29 4.71
CA LYS A 230 1.23 22.27 5.76
C LYS A 230 2.53 22.57 6.51
N ASP A 231 2.74 23.79 6.96
CA ASP A 231 3.94 24.10 7.76
C ASP A 231 4.05 23.18 8.99
N VAL A 232 5.26 22.70 9.26
CA VAL A 232 5.57 21.73 10.32
C VAL A 232 6.65 22.29 11.23
N GLU A 233 6.39 22.29 12.53
CA GLU A 233 7.35 22.73 13.55
C GLU A 233 8.34 21.62 13.92
N VAL A 234 9.48 22.01 14.51
CA VAL A 234 10.46 21.06 15.05
C VAL A 234 9.79 20.17 16.10
N GLY A 235 9.96 18.85 15.97
CA GLY A 235 9.39 17.89 16.91
C GLY A 235 7.97 17.40 16.57
N GLN A 236 7.32 17.96 15.55
CA GLN A 236 6.04 17.42 15.06
C GLN A 236 6.26 16.16 14.20
N GLU A 237 5.31 15.23 14.26
CA GLU A 237 5.32 14.01 13.46
C GLU A 237 4.97 14.33 12.00
N LEU A 238 5.69 13.73 11.06
CA LEU A 238 5.38 13.77 9.63
C LEU A 238 4.47 12.60 9.29
N THR A 239 3.27 12.90 8.82
CA THR A 239 2.22 11.90 8.56
C THR A 239 1.68 12.00 7.13
N VAL A 240 1.25 10.86 6.59
CA VAL A 240 0.63 10.72 5.28
C VAL A 240 -0.74 10.07 5.42
N SER A 241 -1.61 10.12 4.40
CA SER A 241 -2.80 9.26 4.41
C SER A 241 -2.45 7.87 3.86
N TYR A 242 -3.01 6.83 4.47
CA TYR A 242 -2.90 5.44 4.00
C TYR A 242 -4.10 5.03 3.15
N ILE A 243 -5.19 5.80 3.25
CA ILE A 243 -6.53 5.48 2.75
C ILE A 243 -7.10 6.69 2.01
N GLU A 244 -8.20 6.49 1.30
CA GLU A 244 -8.99 7.61 0.76
C GLU A 244 -9.60 8.41 1.93
N LEU A 245 -9.58 9.74 1.83
CA LEU A 245 -10.05 10.63 2.88
C LEU A 245 -11.51 11.05 2.70
N LEU A 246 -12.07 10.96 1.49
CA LEU A 246 -13.45 11.34 1.17
C LEU A 246 -14.45 10.23 1.54
N GLN A 247 -14.46 9.85 2.82
CA GLN A 247 -15.35 8.86 3.41
C GLN A 247 -15.49 9.13 4.91
N SER A 248 -16.57 8.65 5.54
CA SER A 248 -16.88 8.92 6.96
C SER A 248 -15.86 8.33 7.94
N THR A 249 -15.88 8.80 9.19
CA THR A 249 -14.98 8.31 10.23
C THR A 249 -15.15 6.82 10.50
N LYS A 250 -16.40 6.30 10.43
CA LYS A 250 -16.70 4.87 10.56
C LYS A 250 -15.97 4.05 9.48
N LYS A 251 -16.10 4.45 8.20
CA LYS A 251 -15.46 3.76 7.07
C LYS A 251 -13.93 3.86 7.13
N ARG A 252 -13.38 5.06 7.37
CA ARG A 252 -11.93 5.26 7.53
C ARG A 252 -11.33 4.38 8.61
N ARG A 253 -11.95 4.35 9.81
CA ARG A 253 -11.45 3.54 10.93
C ARG A 253 -11.57 2.04 10.67
N MET A 254 -12.63 1.59 10.02
CA MET A 254 -12.80 0.20 9.62
C MET A 254 -11.69 -0.23 8.66
N GLU A 255 -11.45 0.53 7.59
CA GLU A 255 -10.40 0.23 6.61
C GLU A 255 -9.00 0.19 7.25
N LEU A 256 -8.70 1.16 8.13
CA LEU A 256 -7.43 1.19 8.88
C LEU A 256 -7.29 0.02 9.84
N LYS A 257 -8.36 -0.39 10.51
CA LYS A 257 -8.35 -1.53 11.41
C LYS A 257 -8.11 -2.84 10.66
N ASP A 258 -8.79 -3.03 9.53
CA ASP A 258 -8.71 -4.26 8.73
C ASP A 258 -7.37 -4.41 8.00
N SER A 259 -6.79 -3.30 7.54
CA SER A 259 -5.57 -3.30 6.72
C SER A 259 -4.28 -3.06 7.52
N TYR A 260 -4.36 -2.29 8.62
CA TYR A 260 -3.20 -1.80 9.37
C TYR A 260 -3.30 -2.04 10.89
N PHE A 261 -4.39 -2.63 11.39
CA PHE A 261 -4.52 -3.15 12.76
C PHE A 261 -4.46 -2.11 13.86
N PHE A 262 -4.80 -0.85 13.57
CA PHE A 262 -4.86 0.21 14.58
C PHE A 262 -6.14 1.04 14.49
N ASP A 263 -6.46 1.70 15.59
CA ASP A 263 -7.58 2.62 15.73
C ASP A 263 -7.08 4.05 15.60
N CYS A 264 -7.45 4.76 14.53
CA CYS A 264 -6.98 6.13 14.30
C CYS A 264 -7.52 7.13 15.34
N GLN A 265 -6.62 7.80 16.06
CA GLN A 265 -6.95 8.80 17.09
C GLN A 265 -6.53 10.22 16.67
N CYS A 266 -6.50 10.52 15.38
CA CYS A 266 -6.21 11.87 14.91
C CYS A 266 -7.31 12.86 15.30
N THR A 267 -7.02 14.16 15.25
CA THR A 267 -7.96 15.24 15.58
C THR A 267 -9.27 15.10 14.82
N ARG A 268 -9.22 14.80 13.51
CA ARG A 268 -10.40 14.64 12.66
C ARG A 268 -11.29 13.47 13.10
N CYS A 269 -10.71 12.32 13.45
CA CYS A 269 -11.47 11.17 13.94
C CYS A 269 -12.03 11.41 15.34
N LEU A 270 -11.26 12.03 16.24
CA LEU A 270 -11.70 12.32 17.61
C LEU A 270 -12.82 13.35 17.66
N ALA A 271 -12.76 14.40 16.82
CA ALA A 271 -13.82 15.40 16.74
C ALA A 271 -15.16 14.77 16.31
N ALA A 272 -15.14 13.87 15.31
CA ALA A 272 -16.34 13.16 14.88
C ALA A 272 -16.90 12.25 15.99
N MET A 273 -16.03 11.53 16.71
CA MET A 273 -16.44 10.65 17.81
C MET A 273 -17.03 11.39 19.02
N LYS A 274 -16.67 12.66 19.21
CA LYS A 274 -17.20 13.52 20.27
C LYS A 274 -18.38 14.38 19.80
N GLU A 275 -18.85 14.18 18.57
CA GLU A 275 -19.91 14.99 17.95
C GLU A 275 -19.56 16.49 17.87
N GLU A 276 -18.26 16.82 17.82
CA GLU A 276 -17.76 18.20 17.65
C GLU A 276 -17.81 18.67 16.18
N THR A 277 -18.17 17.77 15.25
CA THR A 277 -18.32 18.06 13.81
C THR A 277 -19.45 17.23 13.20
N THR A 278 -20.08 17.79 12.17
CA THR A 278 -21.20 17.17 11.42
C THR A 278 -20.77 16.62 10.06
N ASN A 279 -19.48 16.68 9.73
CA ASN A 279 -18.96 16.32 8.40
C ASN A 279 -19.36 14.91 7.94
N ASP A 280 -19.40 13.95 8.86
CA ASP A 280 -19.78 12.57 8.54
C ASP A 280 -21.24 12.44 8.09
N TRP A 281 -22.14 13.35 8.50
CA TRP A 281 -23.53 13.35 8.05
C TRP A 281 -23.61 13.52 6.54
N TYR A 282 -22.79 14.41 5.97
CA TYR A 282 -22.79 14.70 4.54
C TYR A 282 -22.03 13.65 3.71
N LEU A 283 -21.23 12.79 4.35
CA LEU A 283 -20.46 11.74 3.67
C LEU A 283 -21.24 10.43 3.54
N ASP A 284 -22.11 10.13 4.51
CA ASP A 284 -22.90 8.89 4.54
C ASP A 284 -24.43 9.14 4.42
N GLY A 285 -24.88 10.39 4.51
CA GLY A 285 -26.29 10.75 4.51
C GLY A 285 -26.88 10.99 3.13
N LEU A 286 -28.21 10.93 3.08
CA LEU A 286 -29.04 11.24 1.91
C LEU A 286 -29.63 12.64 2.03
N GLU A 287 -30.02 13.24 0.90
CA GLU A 287 -30.78 14.49 0.88
C GLU A 287 -32.15 14.29 1.56
N CYS A 288 -32.55 15.26 2.40
CA CYS A 288 -33.89 15.27 2.99
C CYS A 288 -34.97 15.49 1.91
N SER A 289 -36.09 14.77 2.02
CA SER A 289 -37.19 14.92 1.07
C SER A 289 -37.96 16.24 1.24
N ASN A 290 -37.78 16.92 2.38
CA ASN A 290 -38.34 18.26 2.61
C ASN A 290 -37.64 19.30 1.72
N LYS A 291 -38.36 19.80 0.71
CA LYS A 291 -37.86 20.83 -0.21
C LYS A 291 -37.63 22.20 0.43
N GLU A 292 -38.15 22.43 1.63
CA GLU A 292 -37.85 23.63 2.42
C GLU A 292 -36.58 23.47 3.28
N CYS A 293 -36.04 22.24 3.41
CA CYS A 293 -34.82 21.94 4.17
C CYS A 293 -33.59 21.88 3.25
N LEU A 294 -33.07 23.06 2.89
CA LEU A 294 -32.02 23.22 1.87
C LEU A 294 -30.72 22.42 2.16
N ASP A 295 -30.34 22.27 3.44
CA ASP A 295 -29.16 21.51 3.87
C ASP A 295 -29.53 20.23 4.63
N GLY A 296 -30.79 19.78 4.48
CA GLY A 296 -31.32 18.64 5.20
C GLY A 296 -30.59 17.36 4.83
N VAL A 297 -29.99 16.70 5.82
CA VAL A 297 -29.30 15.43 5.65
C VAL A 297 -29.91 14.35 6.53
N VAL A 298 -30.19 13.20 5.93
CA VAL A 298 -30.81 12.05 6.57
C VAL A 298 -29.73 10.99 6.70
N VAL A 299 -29.36 10.67 7.93
CA VAL A 299 -28.40 9.60 8.22
C VAL A 299 -29.18 8.39 8.68
N LEU A 300 -28.90 7.24 8.09
CA LEU A 300 -29.48 5.96 8.47
C LEU A 300 -28.80 5.42 9.72
N ASP A 301 -29.60 5.16 10.74
CA ASP A 301 -29.16 4.50 11.97
C ASP A 301 -29.17 2.96 11.76
N ASP A 302 -28.45 2.19 12.58
CA ASP A 302 -28.44 0.70 12.53
C ASP A 302 -29.83 0.06 12.86
N VAL A 303 -30.87 0.88 13.08
CA VAL A 303 -32.22 0.50 13.52
C VAL A 303 -33.31 0.97 12.54
N ASP A 304 -32.96 1.24 11.27
CA ASP A 304 -33.85 1.76 10.20
C ASP A 304 -34.53 3.09 10.53
N HIS A 305 -34.02 3.84 11.51
CA HIS A 305 -34.49 5.20 11.77
C HIS A 305 -33.80 6.15 10.80
N ALA A 306 -34.61 6.89 10.04
CA ALA A 306 -34.13 7.87 9.10
C ALA A 306 -34.75 9.21 9.46
N VAL A 307 -33.97 10.01 10.19
CA VAL A 307 -34.41 11.34 10.63
C VAL A 307 -33.44 12.36 10.09
N CYS A 308 -33.97 13.41 9.48
CA CYS A 308 -33.18 14.54 9.05
C CYS A 308 -32.51 15.20 10.26
N LYS A 309 -31.17 15.32 10.24
CA LYS A 309 -30.38 15.92 11.32
C LYS A 309 -30.58 17.45 11.46
N ILE A 310 -31.26 18.07 10.49
CA ILE A 310 -31.53 19.52 10.46
C ILE A 310 -32.98 19.83 10.85
N CYS A 311 -33.96 19.35 10.08
CA CYS A 311 -35.37 19.67 10.33
C CYS A 311 -36.12 18.65 11.21
N GLY A 312 -35.51 17.49 11.52
CA GLY A 312 -36.16 16.44 12.33
C GLY A 312 -37.25 15.66 11.60
N GLN A 313 -37.45 15.86 10.30
CA GLN A 313 -38.40 15.07 9.51
C GLN A 313 -38.01 13.60 9.51
N VAL A 314 -38.99 12.72 9.78
CA VAL A 314 -38.86 11.27 9.66
C VAL A 314 -39.09 10.87 8.21
N GLU A 315 -38.20 10.05 7.67
CA GLU A 315 -38.20 9.58 6.28
C GLU A 315 -38.45 8.07 6.23
N ASP A 316 -39.16 7.60 5.21
CA ASP A 316 -39.35 6.17 4.96
C ASP A 316 -38.37 5.70 3.88
N VAL A 317 -37.24 5.11 4.30
CA VAL A 317 -36.12 4.80 3.40
C VAL A 317 -36.34 3.53 2.59
N SER A 318 -37.44 2.81 2.84
CA SER A 318 -37.86 1.65 2.04
C SER A 318 -38.16 1.99 0.56
N THR A 319 -38.37 3.28 0.25
CA THR A 319 -38.78 3.73 -1.10
C THR A 319 -37.67 4.39 -1.94
N ASN A 320 -36.52 4.74 -1.34
CA ASN A 320 -35.48 5.54 -2.03
C ASN A 320 -34.20 4.76 -2.42
N VAL A 321 -34.11 3.46 -2.13
CA VAL A 321 -32.94 2.61 -2.52
C VAL A 321 -32.96 2.24 -4.03
N GLY A 322 -33.92 2.77 -4.80
CA GLY A 322 -34.15 2.36 -6.20
C GLY A 322 -33.43 3.15 -7.29
N ASN A 323 -32.69 4.24 -7.02
CA ASN A 323 -32.22 5.14 -8.08
C ASN A 323 -30.82 5.74 -7.88
N CYS A 324 -29.85 4.95 -7.37
CA CYS A 324 -28.44 5.37 -7.29
C CYS A 324 -27.51 4.49 -8.15
N ASP A 325 -27.95 4.11 -9.36
CA ASP A 325 -27.07 3.65 -10.43
C ASP A 325 -27.16 4.66 -11.59
N GLY A 326 -26.24 5.63 -11.61
CA GLY A 326 -26.08 6.64 -12.66
C GLY A 326 -24.64 7.12 -12.75
#